data_AF-A0A4Y2LV31-F1
#
_entry.id   AF-A0A4Y2LV31-F1
#
_cell.length_a   1.000
_cell.length_b   1.000
_cell.length_c   1.000
_cell.angle_alpha   90.00
_cell.angle_beta   90.00
_cell.angle_gamma   90.00
#
_symmetry.space_group_name_H-M   'P 1'
#
loop_
_entity.id
_entity.type
_entity.pdbx_description
1 polymer ?
#
loop_
_entity_poly.entity_id
_entity_poly.type
_entity_poly.pdbx_seq_one_letter_code
_entity_poly.pdbx_strand_id
1 'polypeptide(L)'
;MPLIINGILLEELPPDTRTLFETYPHLKDVAAALIAQVPKVIGPVGLLYVHQREFAVTTPHDKHLTVVGTEDTTTCSMVVLRHSGSGVSCVAHFDGSGLEQGVINVVRHVQDLSMNVPEGRLELHMIGGFLDPRHYSEELAIQLLYAFHKQPLSIHLVTACICESNNSLRGNINWPVIYGIGLNIKSGEIFPATFPDKGPDFPLRCARYFTGCYEMLDIYDCHLGMLRIGPYNYEPLRGVDLWLSQSDDFILQQAFSDLLVNSDPAAVVMQEKWGYALPNNSYLLFRGRVAVLAYPFADVNDNDVVSALESWQVTASLFPSALPPARCITWPSDREIATVKAAAAEGVPMVLSTMSTTSLEDVAKAASSSIRWLQLYIYKDRKVSRELVVRAEKAGYLAIVLTVDAPVFGHRWADTRNKFSLPPHLKLGNFPDIGMDKVTETDDPTSGLNKYVETLFDPSISWKDIKWLKEITTLPILLKGILTAEDAIMAVENGVAGVIVSNHGARQLDGVPATIEVLPEIVRAVAGRCEVYLDGGVRTGTDVLKALALGAKAVFIGRPVLWGLAHSGEAGVRKVLQILRKEFDTAMALSGCSNLHDVKPSLVVRQESFSKL
;
A
#
# COMPACT_ATOMS: atom_id res chain seq x y z
N MET A 1 27.16 -33.70 -5.96
CA MET A 1 28.03 -34.59 -5.18
C MET A 1 27.52 -34.58 -3.75
N PRO A 2 27.53 -35.71 -3.04
CA PRO A 2 26.74 -35.88 -1.83
C PRO A 2 27.11 -35.00 -0.64
N LEU A 3 26.16 -34.93 0.31
CA LEU A 3 26.38 -34.46 1.67
C LEU A 3 27.49 -35.30 2.36
N ILE A 4 28.33 -34.65 3.15
CA ILE A 4 29.42 -35.29 3.91
C ILE A 4 29.16 -35.10 5.40
N ILE A 5 29.26 -36.16 6.19
CA ILE A 5 29.18 -36.08 7.66
C ILE A 5 30.46 -36.67 8.25
N ASN A 6 31.18 -35.89 9.06
CA ASN A 6 32.45 -36.30 9.68
C ASN A 6 33.46 -36.93 8.70
N GLY A 7 33.55 -36.36 7.48
CA GLY A 7 34.45 -36.84 6.43
C GLY A 7 33.95 -38.06 5.65
N ILE A 8 32.79 -38.63 6.01
CA ILE A 8 32.16 -39.75 5.32
C ILE A 8 31.14 -39.20 4.32
N LEU A 9 31.28 -39.60 3.06
CA LEU A 9 30.32 -39.28 2.01
C LEU A 9 29.04 -40.09 2.22
N LEU A 10 27.88 -39.44 2.26
CA LEU A 10 26.61 -40.17 2.29
C LEU A 10 26.28 -40.69 0.89
N GLU A 11 26.17 -42.00 0.72
CA GLU A 11 25.66 -42.60 -0.52
C GLU A 11 24.13 -42.55 -0.56
N GLU A 12 23.48 -42.85 0.57
CA GLU A 12 22.04 -42.75 0.77
C GLU A 12 21.74 -41.90 2.00
N LEU A 13 20.64 -41.13 1.95
CA LEU A 13 20.20 -40.34 3.08
C LEU A 13 19.45 -41.21 4.10
N PRO A 14 19.64 -40.97 5.41
CA PRO A 14 18.83 -41.61 6.43
C PRO A 14 17.33 -41.35 6.19
N PRO A 15 16.47 -42.36 6.41
CA PRO A 15 15.03 -42.25 6.14
C PRO A 15 14.32 -41.30 7.11
N ASP A 16 14.88 -41.08 8.30
CA ASP A 16 14.35 -40.24 9.37
C ASP A 16 15.49 -39.63 10.20
N THR A 17 15.17 -38.63 11.03
CA THR A 17 16.17 -37.94 11.86
C THR A 17 16.73 -38.83 12.95
N ARG A 18 15.96 -39.82 13.43
CA ARG A 18 16.43 -40.79 14.43
C ARG A 18 17.59 -41.61 13.91
N THR A 19 17.43 -42.17 12.72
CA THR A 19 18.45 -42.96 12.04
C THR A 19 19.69 -42.12 11.74
N LEU A 20 19.50 -40.84 11.37
CA LEU A 20 20.60 -39.88 11.22
C LEU A 20 21.43 -39.78 12.51
N PHE A 21 20.80 -39.56 13.65
CA PHE A 21 21.54 -39.39 14.90
C PHE A 21 22.03 -40.70 15.54
N GLU A 22 21.42 -41.84 15.24
CA GLU A 22 21.94 -43.16 15.61
C GLU A 22 23.19 -43.52 14.81
N THR A 23 23.20 -43.19 13.51
CA THR A 23 24.35 -43.41 12.62
C THR A 23 25.48 -42.42 12.90
N TYR A 24 25.14 -41.19 13.28
CA TYR A 24 26.10 -40.10 13.53
C TYR A 24 25.93 -39.48 14.93
N PRO A 25 26.30 -40.19 16.02
CA PRO A 25 26.06 -39.72 17.39
C PRO A 25 26.72 -38.39 17.74
N HIS A 26 27.87 -38.07 17.14
CA HIS A 26 28.58 -36.80 17.37
C HIS A 26 27.73 -35.56 17.07
N LEU A 27 26.73 -35.66 16.18
CA LEU A 27 25.80 -34.55 15.91
C LEU A 27 24.95 -34.22 17.15
N LYS A 28 24.62 -35.22 18.00
CA LYS A 28 23.94 -34.99 19.28
C LYS A 28 24.82 -34.22 20.25
N ASP A 29 26.12 -34.51 20.29
CA ASP A 29 27.07 -33.81 21.18
C ASP A 29 27.22 -32.33 20.77
N VAL A 30 27.30 -32.06 19.46
CA VAL A 30 27.34 -30.70 18.91
C VAL A 30 26.04 -29.95 19.20
N ALA A 31 24.88 -30.59 19.03
CA ALA A 31 23.58 -30.00 19.36
C ALA A 31 23.45 -29.68 20.86
N ALA A 32 23.88 -30.61 21.73
CA ALA A 32 23.88 -30.42 23.18
C ALA A 32 24.78 -29.24 23.59
N ALA A 33 25.95 -29.09 22.96
CA ALA A 33 26.86 -27.97 23.21
C ALA A 33 26.23 -26.63 22.79
N LEU A 34 25.48 -26.58 21.69
CA LEU A 34 24.75 -25.38 21.27
C LEU A 34 23.61 -25.03 22.23
N ILE A 35 22.83 -26.04 22.65
CA ILE A 35 21.72 -25.90 23.60
C ILE A 35 22.18 -25.42 24.97
N ALA A 36 23.36 -25.84 25.41
CA ALA A 36 23.92 -25.44 26.71
C ALA A 36 24.34 -23.96 26.77
N GLN A 37 24.42 -23.27 25.63
CA GLN A 37 24.76 -21.85 25.61
C GLN A 37 23.62 -20.99 26.15
N VAL A 38 23.96 -19.89 26.83
CA VAL A 38 22.99 -18.91 27.30
C VAL A 38 22.46 -18.10 26.11
N PRO A 39 21.13 -18.02 25.88
CA PRO A 39 20.58 -17.23 24.80
C PRO A 39 20.95 -15.75 24.94
N LYS A 40 21.47 -15.16 23.86
CA LYS A 40 21.84 -13.74 23.81
C LYS A 40 20.67 -12.91 23.28
N VAL A 41 20.34 -11.81 23.96
CA VAL A 41 19.39 -10.81 23.45
C VAL A 41 20.13 -9.87 22.52
N ILE A 42 19.77 -9.86 21.24
CA ILE A 42 20.47 -9.03 20.23
C ILE A 42 19.65 -7.78 19.93
N GLY A 43 20.27 -6.62 20.13
CA GLY A 43 19.69 -5.31 19.78
C GLY A 43 19.80 -5.00 18.28
N PRO A 44 19.17 -3.91 17.81
CA PRO A 44 19.05 -3.61 16.39
C PRO A 44 20.35 -3.17 15.71
N VAL A 45 21.31 -2.63 16.46
CA VAL A 45 22.53 -2.06 15.89
C VAL A 45 23.43 -3.17 15.33
N GLY A 46 23.62 -3.16 14.00
CA GLY A 46 24.44 -4.16 13.30
C GLY A 46 23.78 -5.53 13.19
N LEU A 47 22.46 -5.63 13.42
CA LEU A 47 21.67 -6.83 13.23
C LEU A 47 21.02 -6.83 11.84
N LEU A 48 21.16 -7.94 11.12
CA LEU A 48 20.27 -8.30 10.02
C LEU A 48 19.36 -9.45 10.47
N TYR A 49 18.07 -9.18 10.59
CA TYR A 49 17.09 -10.20 10.93
C TYR A 49 16.54 -10.87 9.66
N VAL A 50 16.63 -12.20 9.58
CA VAL A 50 16.09 -13.06 8.52
C VAL A 50 14.81 -13.72 9.01
N HIS A 51 13.72 -13.58 8.26
CA HIS A 51 12.42 -14.15 8.58
C HIS A 51 12.12 -15.38 7.70
N GLN A 52 10.98 -16.04 7.93
CA GLN A 52 10.53 -17.18 7.14
C GLN A 52 10.58 -16.88 5.64
N ARG A 53 10.93 -17.90 4.84
CA ARG A 53 11.09 -17.77 3.39
C ARG A 53 12.14 -16.74 2.95
N GLU A 54 13.10 -16.40 3.81
CA GLU A 54 14.17 -15.48 3.45
C GLU A 54 15.53 -16.10 3.70
N PHE A 55 16.51 -15.60 2.99
CA PHE A 55 17.91 -15.83 3.27
C PHE A 55 18.72 -14.55 3.04
N ALA A 56 19.86 -14.47 3.68
CA ALA A 56 20.81 -13.39 3.47
C ALA A 56 22.23 -13.96 3.45
N VAL A 57 23.03 -13.53 2.49
CA VAL A 57 24.44 -13.90 2.37
C VAL A 57 25.31 -12.66 2.63
N THR A 58 26.33 -12.83 3.45
CA THR A 58 27.27 -11.76 3.80
C THR A 58 28.69 -12.30 3.95
N THR A 59 29.64 -11.38 4.12
CA THR A 59 31.07 -11.66 4.26
C THR A 59 31.59 -11.16 5.61
N PRO A 60 32.71 -11.68 6.12
CA PRO A 60 33.33 -11.16 7.35
C PRO A 60 33.79 -9.70 7.25
N HIS A 61 33.89 -9.16 6.03
CA HIS A 61 34.33 -7.80 5.74
C HIS A 61 33.18 -6.79 5.64
N ASP A 62 31.94 -7.25 5.81
CA ASP A 62 30.78 -6.38 5.85
C ASP A 62 30.90 -5.35 6.98
N LYS A 63 30.79 -4.07 6.61
CA LYS A 63 30.97 -2.94 7.53
C LYS A 63 29.68 -2.55 8.25
N HIS A 64 28.54 -3.09 7.81
CA HIS A 64 27.22 -2.71 8.28
C HIS A 64 26.65 -3.73 9.26
N LEU A 65 27.05 -5.00 9.13
CA LEU A 65 26.57 -6.09 9.95
C LEU A 65 27.60 -6.53 10.99
N THR A 66 27.08 -7.01 12.11
CA THR A 66 27.84 -7.74 13.13
C THR A 66 27.21 -9.11 13.36
N VAL A 67 25.87 -9.18 13.34
CA VAL A 67 25.10 -10.40 13.54
C VAL A 67 24.05 -10.55 12.44
N VAL A 68 23.90 -11.76 11.90
CA VAL A 68 22.71 -12.16 11.14
C VAL A 68 21.91 -13.13 12.00
N GLY A 69 20.62 -12.87 12.20
CA GLY A 69 19.80 -13.58 13.17
C GLY A 69 18.46 -14.04 12.61
N THR A 70 17.88 -15.06 13.23
CA THR A 70 16.54 -15.57 12.91
C THR A 70 15.95 -16.23 14.17
N GLU A 71 14.65 -16.08 14.41
CA GLU A 71 13.92 -16.76 15.50
C GLU A 71 12.54 -17.27 15.06
N ASP A 72 11.68 -17.61 16.02
CA ASP A 72 10.33 -18.18 15.83
C ASP A 72 10.33 -19.52 15.07
N THR A 73 11.42 -20.27 15.19
CA THR A 73 11.59 -21.55 14.49
C THR A 73 10.96 -22.68 15.29
N THR A 74 9.64 -22.78 15.20
CA THR A 74 8.87 -23.88 15.83
C THR A 74 8.87 -25.11 14.93
N THR A 75 8.07 -25.11 13.86
CA THR A 75 8.02 -26.18 12.86
C THR A 75 8.88 -25.91 11.63
N CYS A 76 9.48 -24.72 11.55
CA CYS A 76 10.39 -24.30 10.49
C CYS A 76 11.82 -24.80 10.75
N SER A 77 12.75 -24.56 9.84
CA SER A 77 14.17 -24.90 9.98
C SER A 77 15.06 -23.71 9.59
N MET A 78 15.99 -23.36 10.48
CA MET A 78 17.05 -22.40 10.22
C MET A 78 18.26 -23.13 9.64
N VAL A 79 18.85 -22.54 8.61
CA VAL A 79 20.04 -23.06 7.95
C VAL A 79 21.12 -21.98 7.96
N VAL A 80 22.30 -22.36 8.44
CA VAL A 80 23.53 -21.59 8.22
C VAL A 80 24.41 -22.36 7.25
N LEU A 81 24.76 -21.73 6.13
CA LEU A 81 25.75 -22.27 5.19
C LEU A 81 26.96 -21.35 5.16
N ARG A 82 28.12 -21.86 5.56
CA ARG A 82 29.35 -21.08 5.68
C ARG A 82 30.47 -21.70 4.86
N HIS A 83 31.22 -20.89 4.13
CA HIS A 83 32.47 -21.32 3.52
C HIS A 83 33.63 -21.08 4.50
N SER A 84 34.30 -22.15 4.93
CA SER A 84 35.24 -22.09 6.05
C SER A 84 36.52 -21.27 5.78
N GLY A 85 36.96 -21.18 4.52
CA GLY A 85 38.15 -20.41 4.16
C GLY A 85 37.88 -18.91 3.94
N SER A 86 36.82 -18.58 3.19
CA SER A 86 36.44 -17.18 2.92
C SER A 86 35.67 -16.53 4.07
N GLY A 87 35.04 -17.33 4.93
CA GLY A 87 34.13 -16.88 5.99
C GLY A 87 32.79 -16.35 5.47
N VAL A 88 32.53 -16.40 4.16
CA VAL A 88 31.22 -16.06 3.58
C VAL A 88 30.17 -16.94 4.22
N SER A 89 29.09 -16.32 4.68
CA SER A 89 28.06 -17.02 5.45
C SER A 89 26.67 -16.61 5.00
N CYS A 90 25.79 -17.60 4.92
CA CYS A 90 24.37 -17.42 4.70
C CYS A 90 23.59 -17.81 5.95
N VAL A 91 22.56 -17.05 6.29
CA VAL A 91 21.49 -17.48 7.22
C VAL A 91 20.19 -17.53 6.43
N ALA A 92 19.47 -18.64 6.51
CA ALA A 92 18.23 -18.89 5.79
C ALA A 92 17.16 -19.50 6.70
N HIS A 93 15.89 -19.20 6.45
CA HIS A 93 14.77 -19.71 7.26
C HIS A 93 13.74 -20.39 6.35
N PHE A 94 13.66 -21.71 6.43
CA PHE A 94 12.80 -22.55 5.61
C PHE A 94 11.52 -22.95 6.34
N ASP A 95 10.37 -22.83 5.66
CA ASP A 95 9.05 -23.27 6.10
C ASP A 95 8.43 -24.28 5.11
N GLY A 96 9.26 -24.98 4.33
CA GLY A 96 8.84 -25.90 3.26
C GLY A 96 8.44 -25.25 1.94
N SER A 97 8.10 -23.95 1.91
CA SER A 97 7.78 -23.26 0.65
C SER A 97 9.04 -22.91 -0.14
N GLY A 98 9.06 -23.23 -1.44
CA GLY A 98 10.18 -22.88 -2.32
C GLY A 98 11.51 -23.55 -1.93
N LEU A 99 11.46 -24.66 -1.19
CA LEU A 99 12.60 -25.28 -0.53
C LEU A 99 13.75 -25.64 -1.49
N GLU A 100 13.48 -26.41 -2.55
CA GLU A 100 14.53 -26.84 -3.48
C GLU A 100 15.21 -25.65 -4.16
N GLN A 101 14.43 -24.69 -4.65
CA GLN A 101 14.95 -23.48 -5.27
C GLN A 101 15.71 -22.60 -4.27
N GLY A 102 15.24 -22.52 -3.02
CA GLY A 102 15.91 -21.82 -1.93
C GLY A 102 17.28 -22.39 -1.64
N VAL A 103 17.40 -23.73 -1.55
CA VAL A 103 18.69 -24.40 -1.34
C VAL A 103 19.65 -24.11 -2.50
N ILE A 104 19.19 -24.20 -3.74
CA ILE A 104 19.99 -23.85 -4.93
C ILE A 104 20.50 -22.41 -4.84
N ASN A 105 19.61 -21.47 -4.49
CA ASN A 105 19.96 -20.05 -4.41
C ASN A 105 20.95 -19.74 -3.28
N VAL A 106 20.80 -20.36 -2.11
CA VAL A 106 21.70 -20.23 -0.97
C VAL A 106 23.10 -20.74 -1.33
N VAL A 107 23.18 -21.95 -1.89
CA VAL A 107 24.47 -22.58 -2.25
C VAL A 107 25.19 -21.77 -3.32
N ARG A 108 24.45 -21.35 -4.36
CA ARG A 108 25.00 -20.51 -5.44
C ARG A 108 25.56 -19.20 -4.91
N HIS A 109 24.82 -18.44 -4.10
CA HIS A 109 25.31 -17.14 -3.61
C HIS A 109 26.53 -17.27 -2.69
N VAL A 110 26.56 -18.28 -1.81
CA VAL A 110 27.74 -18.53 -0.96
C VAL A 110 28.94 -18.89 -1.82
N GLN A 111 28.74 -19.69 -2.88
CA GLN A 111 29.79 -20.05 -3.83
C GLN A 111 30.29 -18.82 -4.60
N ASP A 112 29.39 -18.02 -5.16
CA ASP A 112 29.70 -16.84 -5.98
C ASP A 112 30.59 -15.85 -5.19
N LEU A 113 30.23 -15.57 -3.93
CA LEU A 113 31.01 -14.70 -3.06
C LEU A 113 32.32 -15.33 -2.54
N SER A 114 32.45 -16.65 -2.63
CA SER A 114 33.66 -17.38 -2.20
C SER A 114 34.61 -17.72 -3.34
N MET A 115 34.27 -17.45 -4.60
CA MET A 115 35.03 -17.89 -5.78
C MET A 115 36.52 -17.50 -5.75
N ASN A 116 36.86 -16.38 -5.11
CA ASN A 116 38.24 -15.88 -5.03
C ASN A 116 39.10 -16.56 -3.95
N VAL A 117 38.52 -17.45 -3.13
CA VAL A 117 39.23 -18.19 -2.07
C VAL A 117 38.91 -19.68 -2.26
N PRO A 118 39.72 -20.41 -3.03
CA PRO A 118 39.46 -21.83 -3.32
C PRO A 118 39.75 -22.74 -2.11
N GLU A 119 40.50 -22.24 -1.13
CA GLU A 119 40.77 -22.95 0.12
C GLU A 119 39.54 -22.92 1.02
N GLY A 120 39.17 -24.07 1.58
CA GLY A 120 38.02 -24.20 2.50
C GLY A 120 37.02 -25.25 2.05
N ARG A 121 35.88 -25.30 2.75
CA ARG A 121 34.75 -26.19 2.45
C ARG A 121 33.44 -25.50 2.83
N LEU A 122 32.34 -25.99 2.27
CA LEU A 122 30.99 -25.58 2.69
C LEU A 122 30.57 -26.36 3.94
N GLU A 123 30.25 -25.63 5.00
CA GLU A 123 29.79 -26.13 6.29
C GLU A 123 28.31 -25.78 6.47
N LEU A 124 27.50 -26.81 6.63
CA LEU A 124 26.06 -26.73 6.82
C LEU A 124 25.72 -26.94 8.29
N HIS A 125 24.93 -26.02 8.83
CA HIS A 125 24.36 -26.09 10.16
C HIS A 125 22.84 -25.99 10.06
N MET A 126 22.13 -27.02 10.49
CA MET A 126 20.68 -27.06 10.55
C MET A 126 20.23 -26.97 12.00
N ILE A 127 19.35 -26.01 12.31
CA ILE A 127 18.84 -25.76 13.66
C ILE A 127 17.34 -25.47 13.58
N GLY A 128 16.55 -26.02 14.49
CA GLY A 128 15.11 -25.76 14.55
C GLY A 128 14.28 -27.01 14.30
N GLY A 129 12.96 -26.87 14.29
CA GLY A 129 12.07 -28.02 14.37
C GLY A 129 12.13 -28.68 15.75
N PHE A 130 11.09 -29.41 16.10
CA PHE A 130 11.04 -30.25 17.30
C PHE A 130 10.16 -31.47 17.00
N LEU A 131 9.89 -32.32 17.99
CA LEU A 131 8.97 -33.44 17.80
C LEU A 131 7.51 -32.96 17.82
N ASP A 132 7.10 -32.25 16.78
CA ASP A 132 5.74 -31.76 16.62
C ASP A 132 4.75 -32.90 16.32
N PRO A 133 3.49 -32.81 16.77
CA PRO A 133 2.52 -33.92 16.67
C PRO A 133 2.09 -34.24 15.25
N ARG A 134 2.42 -33.40 14.26
CA ARG A 134 2.08 -33.61 12.85
C ARG A 134 3.26 -34.11 12.03
N HIS A 135 4.43 -34.34 12.66
CA HIS A 135 5.68 -34.74 12.00
C HIS A 135 6.17 -33.76 10.91
N TYR A 136 5.69 -32.51 10.94
CA TYR A 136 6.03 -31.53 9.91
C TYR A 136 7.51 -31.15 9.94
N SER A 137 8.07 -30.99 11.15
CA SER A 137 9.47 -30.62 11.35
C SER A 137 10.42 -31.70 10.84
N GLU A 138 10.06 -32.97 11.05
CA GLU A 138 10.83 -34.13 10.57
C GLU A 138 10.77 -34.22 9.04
N GLU A 139 9.58 -34.08 8.46
CA GLU A 139 9.41 -34.04 7.01
C GLU A 139 10.25 -32.92 6.37
N LEU A 140 10.17 -31.70 6.93
CA LEU A 140 10.95 -30.56 6.46
C LEU A 140 12.46 -30.79 6.58
N ALA A 141 12.93 -31.35 7.69
CA ALA A 141 14.34 -31.62 7.91
C ALA A 141 14.89 -32.65 6.89
N ILE A 142 14.15 -33.72 6.62
CA ILE A 142 14.53 -34.72 5.62
C ILE A 142 14.51 -34.13 4.20
N GLN A 143 13.50 -33.33 3.86
CA GLN A 143 13.44 -32.62 2.58
C GLN A 143 14.63 -31.67 2.38
N LEU A 144 15.05 -30.95 3.43
CA LEU A 144 16.23 -30.09 3.39
C LEU A 144 17.52 -30.90 3.19
N LEU A 145 17.71 -31.98 3.95
CA LEU A 145 18.87 -32.87 3.77
C LEU A 145 18.94 -33.42 2.35
N TYR A 146 17.79 -33.80 1.79
CA TYR A 146 17.66 -34.22 0.39
C TYR A 146 18.01 -33.13 -0.61
N ALA A 147 17.51 -31.92 -0.42
CA ALA A 147 17.81 -30.78 -1.29
C ALA A 147 19.30 -30.40 -1.26
N PHE A 148 19.96 -30.48 -0.10
CA PHE A 148 21.40 -30.25 0.04
C PHE A 148 22.23 -31.39 -0.56
N HIS A 149 21.83 -32.64 -0.35
CA HIS A 149 22.51 -33.81 -0.92
C HIS A 149 22.49 -33.81 -2.46
N LYS A 150 21.43 -33.26 -3.08
CA LYS A 150 21.32 -33.10 -4.55
C LYS A 150 22.29 -32.07 -5.14
N GLN A 151 22.90 -31.20 -4.34
CA GLN A 151 23.71 -30.11 -4.86
C GLN A 151 24.97 -30.64 -5.56
N PRO A 152 25.50 -29.94 -6.57
CA PRO A 152 26.68 -30.40 -7.29
C PRO A 152 27.96 -30.33 -6.44
N LEU A 153 27.99 -29.51 -5.39
CA LEU A 153 29.13 -29.26 -4.51
C LEU A 153 29.17 -30.19 -3.30
N SER A 154 30.38 -30.44 -2.77
CA SER A 154 30.57 -31.11 -1.48
C SER A 154 30.18 -30.19 -0.31
N ILE A 155 29.16 -30.58 0.44
CA ILE A 155 28.62 -29.84 1.59
C ILE A 155 28.76 -30.71 2.84
N HIS A 156 29.42 -30.17 3.86
CA HIS A 156 29.65 -30.88 5.12
C HIS A 156 28.58 -30.50 6.14
N LEU A 157 27.76 -31.45 6.57
CA LEU A 157 26.83 -31.23 7.69
C LEU A 157 27.63 -31.31 9.00
N VAL A 158 27.79 -30.15 9.64
CA VAL A 158 28.59 -29.96 10.86
C VAL A 158 27.72 -29.91 12.11
N THR A 159 26.53 -29.30 12.00
CA THR A 159 25.59 -29.19 13.12
C THR A 159 24.20 -29.60 12.67
N ALA A 160 23.58 -30.48 13.44
CA ALA A 160 22.17 -30.84 13.30
C ALA A 160 21.52 -30.74 14.68
N CYS A 161 20.97 -29.56 15.00
CA CYS A 161 20.17 -29.32 16.19
C CYS A 161 18.69 -29.25 15.78
N ILE A 162 18.18 -30.37 15.28
CA ILE A 162 16.84 -30.54 14.71
C ILE A 162 16.03 -31.61 15.43
N CYS A 163 14.69 -31.51 15.32
CA CYS A 163 13.73 -32.52 15.78
C CYS A 163 14.02 -33.01 17.22
N GLU A 164 14.33 -34.29 17.42
CA GLU A 164 14.60 -34.87 18.74
C GLU A 164 15.77 -34.21 19.47
N SER A 165 16.78 -33.69 18.76
CA SER A 165 17.91 -33.03 19.39
C SER A 165 17.58 -31.62 19.87
N ASN A 166 16.55 -30.98 19.29
CA ASN A 166 16.03 -29.68 19.70
C ASN A 166 14.74 -29.79 20.53
N ASN A 167 14.43 -30.96 21.10
CA ASN A 167 13.16 -31.22 21.77
C ASN A 167 13.29 -31.27 23.31
N SER A 168 12.32 -30.67 24.01
CA SER A 168 12.14 -30.77 25.46
C SER A 168 10.71 -31.19 25.78
N LEU A 169 10.55 -32.18 26.64
CA LEU A 169 9.25 -32.65 27.11
C LEU A 169 8.83 -31.89 28.37
N ARG A 170 7.75 -31.12 28.30
CA ARG A 170 7.18 -30.37 29.44
C ARG A 170 5.71 -30.76 29.61
N GLY A 171 5.39 -31.47 30.69
CA GLY A 171 4.02 -31.93 30.95
C GLY A 171 3.45 -32.84 29.85
N ASN A 172 4.27 -33.75 29.32
CA ASN A 172 3.98 -34.62 28.15
C ASN A 172 3.73 -33.87 26.83
N ILE A 173 4.07 -32.58 26.76
CA ILE A 173 4.01 -31.80 25.52
C ILE A 173 5.44 -31.54 25.07
N ASN A 174 5.70 -31.81 23.79
CA ASN A 174 6.97 -31.52 23.15
C ASN A 174 7.11 -30.01 22.88
N TRP A 175 8.27 -29.44 23.17
CA TRP A 175 8.60 -28.04 22.94
C TRP A 175 10.00 -27.92 22.32
N PRO A 176 10.22 -26.96 21.41
CA PRO A 176 11.57 -26.65 20.97
C PRO A 176 12.40 -26.09 22.13
N VAL A 177 13.70 -26.40 22.12
CA VAL A 177 14.68 -25.87 23.09
C VAL A 177 15.24 -24.55 22.59
N ILE A 178 15.72 -24.52 21.34
CA ILE A 178 16.18 -23.34 20.62
C ILE A 178 15.06 -22.85 19.70
N TYR A 179 14.67 -21.59 19.90
CA TYR A 179 13.68 -20.89 19.07
C TYR A 179 14.33 -19.97 18.03
N GLY A 180 15.57 -19.54 18.27
CA GLY A 180 16.30 -18.63 17.42
C GLY A 180 17.80 -18.69 17.63
N ILE A 181 18.54 -18.28 16.59
CA ILE A 181 20.00 -18.25 16.56
C ILE A 181 20.49 -16.93 15.99
N GLY A 182 21.67 -16.51 16.45
CA GLY A 182 22.48 -15.46 15.83
C GLY A 182 23.78 -16.05 15.29
N LEU A 183 24.23 -15.53 14.16
CA LEU A 183 25.55 -15.78 13.58
C LEU A 183 26.38 -14.50 13.68
N ASN A 184 27.49 -14.54 14.40
CA ASN A 184 28.49 -13.47 14.34
C ASN A 184 29.28 -13.58 13.02
N ILE A 185 29.17 -12.59 12.15
CA ILE A 185 29.73 -12.69 10.80
C ILE A 185 31.26 -12.71 10.78
N LYS A 186 31.90 -12.14 11.81
CA LYS A 186 33.37 -12.03 11.91
C LYS A 186 33.98 -13.31 12.47
N SER A 187 33.44 -13.82 13.58
CA SER A 187 33.96 -15.05 14.20
C SER A 187 33.40 -16.32 13.57
N GLY A 188 32.24 -16.26 12.92
CA GLY A 188 31.49 -17.44 12.48
C GLY A 188 30.78 -18.17 13.61
N GLU A 189 30.76 -17.62 14.83
CA GLU A 189 30.10 -18.22 15.99
C GLU A 189 28.58 -18.22 15.81
N ILE A 190 27.97 -19.40 15.94
CA ILE A 190 26.51 -19.60 16.00
C ILE A 190 26.13 -19.76 17.48
N PHE A 191 25.16 -18.98 17.94
CA PHE A 191 24.70 -19.00 19.34
C PHE A 191 23.17 -18.85 19.42
N PRO A 192 22.49 -19.42 20.44
CA PRO A 192 21.07 -19.19 20.66
C PRO A 192 20.80 -17.71 20.93
N ALA A 193 19.74 -17.15 20.35
CA ALA A 193 19.45 -15.73 20.45
C ALA A 193 17.95 -15.40 20.41
N THR A 194 17.61 -14.23 20.94
CA THR A 194 16.29 -13.60 20.80
C THR A 194 16.43 -12.18 20.27
N PHE A 195 15.41 -11.72 19.53
CA PHE A 195 15.45 -10.48 18.77
C PHE A 195 14.25 -9.58 19.10
N PRO A 196 14.38 -8.67 20.09
CA PRO A 196 13.33 -7.71 20.41
C PRO A 196 12.99 -6.77 19.24
N ASP A 197 13.96 -6.51 18.37
CA ASP A 197 13.81 -5.75 17.14
C ASP A 197 14.13 -6.64 15.94
N LYS A 198 13.17 -6.78 15.02
CA LYS A 198 13.26 -7.62 13.82
C LYS A 198 13.56 -6.81 12.55
N GLY A 199 14.03 -5.58 12.74
CA GLY A 199 14.28 -4.60 11.70
C GLY A 199 13.02 -3.88 11.23
N PRO A 200 13.20 -2.80 10.44
CA PRO A 200 12.08 -2.08 9.86
C PRO A 200 11.26 -2.99 8.94
N ASP A 201 9.98 -2.67 8.81
CA ASP A 201 9.10 -3.24 7.78
C ASP A 201 8.85 -4.76 7.88
N PHE A 202 9.01 -5.39 9.05
CA PHE A 202 8.60 -6.79 9.29
C PHE A 202 7.15 -7.06 8.84
N PRO A 203 6.14 -6.21 9.14
CA PRO A 203 4.79 -6.39 8.61
C PRO A 203 4.71 -6.35 7.08
N LEU A 204 5.53 -5.54 6.42
CA LEU A 204 5.60 -5.44 4.95
C LEU A 204 6.24 -6.69 4.34
N ARG A 205 7.35 -7.16 4.92
CA ARG A 205 8.03 -8.40 4.53
C ARG A 205 7.11 -9.60 4.70
N CYS A 206 6.29 -9.63 5.74
CA CYS A 206 5.27 -10.67 5.95
C CYS A 206 4.07 -10.59 4.99
N ALA A 207 3.77 -9.40 4.43
CA ALA A 207 2.60 -9.21 3.57
C ALA A 207 2.67 -10.10 2.30
N ARG A 208 3.87 -10.46 1.84
CA ARG A 208 4.09 -11.34 0.68
C ARG A 208 3.48 -12.74 0.84
N TYR A 209 3.31 -13.23 2.06
CA TYR A 209 2.69 -14.54 2.29
C TYR A 209 1.22 -14.54 1.87
N PHE A 210 0.55 -13.39 1.99
CA PHE A 210 -0.85 -13.22 1.63
C PHE A 210 -1.06 -13.00 0.14
N THR A 211 0.00 -12.68 -0.62
CA THR A 211 -0.06 -12.51 -2.08
C THR A 211 0.29 -13.80 -2.84
N GLY A 212 0.37 -14.95 -2.16
CA GLY A 212 0.68 -16.25 -2.78
C GLY A 212 2.14 -16.40 -3.21
N CYS A 213 3.09 -15.69 -2.59
CA CYS A 213 4.50 -15.84 -2.88
C CYS A 213 5.07 -17.06 -2.12
N TYR A 214 5.55 -18.06 -2.88
CA TYR A 214 6.13 -19.31 -2.34
C TYR A 214 7.66 -19.35 -2.42
N GLU A 215 8.30 -18.36 -3.03
CA GLU A 215 9.74 -18.34 -3.28
C GLU A 215 10.54 -17.85 -2.07
N MET A 216 11.74 -18.39 -1.87
CA MET A 216 12.74 -17.88 -0.93
C MET A 216 13.40 -16.62 -1.49
N LEU A 217 13.43 -15.53 -0.72
CA LEU A 217 14.01 -14.25 -1.15
C LEU A 217 15.41 -14.02 -0.54
N ASP A 218 16.34 -13.56 -1.38
CA ASP A 218 17.60 -12.95 -0.94
C ASP A 218 17.30 -11.52 -0.49
N ILE A 219 17.44 -11.25 0.81
CA ILE A 219 17.05 -9.97 1.39
C ILE A 219 18.20 -8.98 1.58
N TYR A 220 19.42 -9.30 1.16
CA TYR A 220 20.56 -8.46 1.52
C TYR A 220 21.66 -8.40 0.46
N ASP A 221 22.06 -7.18 0.15
CA ASP A 221 23.26 -6.89 -0.65
C ASP A 221 24.43 -6.56 0.28
N CYS A 222 25.36 -7.50 0.45
CA CYS A 222 26.54 -7.28 1.29
C CYS A 222 27.58 -6.34 0.67
N HIS A 223 27.52 -6.05 -0.64
CA HIS A 223 28.42 -5.08 -1.26
C HIS A 223 27.94 -3.65 -1.03
N LEU A 224 26.63 -3.43 -1.10
CA LEU A 224 26.00 -2.12 -0.92
C LEU A 224 25.58 -1.86 0.53
N GLY A 225 25.50 -2.89 1.37
CA GLY A 225 25.00 -2.78 2.73
C GLY A 225 23.49 -2.52 2.79
N MET A 226 22.74 -3.00 1.79
CA MET A 226 21.34 -2.63 1.57
C MET A 226 20.39 -3.84 1.67
N LEU A 227 19.17 -3.59 2.16
CA LEU A 227 18.11 -4.60 2.15
C LEU A 227 17.45 -4.69 0.76
N ARG A 228 17.30 -5.92 0.27
CA ARG A 228 16.64 -6.28 -1.00
C ARG A 228 15.25 -6.86 -0.72
N ILE A 229 14.24 -6.02 -0.51
CA ILE A 229 12.88 -6.49 -0.17
C ILE A 229 11.97 -6.28 -1.38
N GLY A 230 12.01 -7.23 -2.33
CA GLY A 230 11.21 -7.15 -3.55
C GLY A 230 9.71 -6.87 -3.27
N PRO A 231 9.06 -5.94 -4.00
CA PRO A 231 9.54 -5.22 -5.18
C PRO A 231 10.27 -3.88 -4.89
N TYR A 232 10.81 -3.67 -3.68
CA TYR A 232 11.46 -2.42 -3.26
C TYR A 232 12.91 -2.63 -2.76
N ASN A 233 13.79 -1.68 -3.03
CA ASN A 233 15.10 -1.60 -2.37
C ASN A 233 15.00 -0.58 -1.23
N TYR A 234 15.50 -0.93 -0.05
CA TYR A 234 15.49 -0.05 1.12
C TYR A 234 16.90 0.29 1.58
N GLU A 235 17.15 1.58 1.83
CA GLU A 235 18.33 2.04 2.56
C GLU A 235 17.98 2.14 4.06
N PRO A 236 18.70 1.47 4.96
CA PRO A 236 18.52 1.65 6.40
C PRO A 236 18.58 3.13 6.81
N LEU A 237 17.47 3.67 7.31
CA LEU A 237 17.41 5.00 7.93
C LEU A 237 18.21 4.99 9.23
N ARG A 238 19.52 5.22 9.11
CA ARG A 238 20.42 5.33 10.28
C ARG A 238 19.95 6.50 11.16
N GLY A 239 19.70 6.22 12.43
CA GLY A 239 19.24 7.22 13.40
C GLY A 239 17.72 7.33 13.52
N VAL A 240 16.92 6.44 12.93
CA VAL A 240 15.46 6.42 13.12
C VAL A 240 15.07 6.22 14.59
N ASP A 241 15.87 5.48 15.33
CA ASP A 241 15.82 5.30 16.78
C ASP A 241 16.02 6.63 17.53
N LEU A 242 16.94 7.48 17.05
CA LEU A 242 17.10 8.83 17.58
C LEU A 242 15.81 9.64 17.39
N TRP A 243 15.20 9.57 16.20
CA TRP A 243 13.95 10.27 15.88
C TRP A 243 12.74 9.74 16.67
N LEU A 244 12.57 8.42 16.75
CA LEU A 244 11.50 7.76 17.50
C LEU A 244 11.63 7.97 19.02
N SER A 245 12.82 8.32 19.51
CA SER A 245 13.05 8.70 20.90
C SER A 245 12.76 10.17 21.21
N GLN A 246 12.51 11.01 20.20
CA GLN A 246 12.15 12.41 20.41
C GLN A 246 10.65 12.55 20.69
N SER A 247 10.27 13.64 21.35
CA SER A 247 8.86 13.94 21.58
C SER A 247 8.14 14.25 20.27
N ASP A 248 6.84 13.97 20.21
CA ASP A 248 5.99 14.31 19.06
C ASP A 248 6.14 15.79 18.66
N ASP A 249 6.27 16.70 19.64
CA ASP A 249 6.51 18.13 19.41
C ASP A 249 7.85 18.41 18.73
N PHE A 250 8.92 17.72 19.12
CA PHE A 250 10.25 17.87 18.50
C PHE A 250 10.27 17.30 17.09
N ILE A 251 9.64 16.14 16.87
CA ILE A 251 9.50 15.53 15.54
C ILE A 251 8.66 16.44 14.65
N LEU A 252 7.56 17.01 15.15
CA LEU A 252 6.71 17.94 14.42
C LEU A 252 7.41 19.24 14.08
N GLN A 253 8.23 19.78 14.99
CA GLN A 253 9.08 20.91 14.69
C GLN A 253 10.09 20.52 13.61
N GLN A 254 10.97 19.54 13.84
CA GLN A 254 12.08 19.30 12.90
C GLN A 254 11.67 18.62 11.57
N ALA A 255 10.54 17.90 11.49
CA ALA A 255 10.05 17.32 10.24
C ALA A 255 9.22 18.30 9.40
N PHE A 256 8.77 19.42 9.98
CA PHE A 256 7.94 20.42 9.28
C PHE A 256 8.44 21.87 9.40
N SER A 257 9.46 22.16 10.21
CA SER A 257 10.13 23.45 10.30
C SER A 257 11.31 23.45 9.35
N ASP A 258 11.26 24.39 8.41
CA ASP A 258 12.25 24.74 7.40
C ASP A 258 12.19 23.96 6.07
N LEU A 259 10.99 23.94 5.47
CA LEU A 259 10.86 23.77 4.02
C LEU A 259 11.01 25.08 3.22
N LEU A 260 11.12 26.24 3.87
CA LEU A 260 11.50 27.51 3.24
C LEU A 260 12.20 28.41 4.28
N VAL A 261 13.36 28.96 3.90
CA VAL A 261 14.23 29.89 4.64
C VAL A 261 15.33 29.25 5.49
N ASN A 262 16.34 28.67 4.85
CA ASN A 262 17.73 29.14 4.99
C ASN A 262 18.69 28.38 4.07
N SER A 263 19.65 29.11 3.51
CA SER A 263 20.69 28.65 2.62
C SER A 263 21.81 27.92 3.39
N ASP A 264 21.54 26.72 3.89
CA ASP A 264 22.56 25.82 4.45
C ASP A 264 22.80 24.63 3.50
N PRO A 265 24.03 24.40 3.02
CA PRO A 265 24.38 23.26 2.17
C PRO A 265 24.01 21.88 2.77
N ALA A 266 23.81 21.76 4.08
CA ALA A 266 23.39 20.51 4.71
C ALA A 266 21.93 20.12 4.41
N ALA A 267 21.05 21.09 4.11
CA ALA A 267 19.63 20.84 3.83
C ALA A 267 19.38 20.26 2.42
N VAL A 268 20.28 20.53 1.47
CA VAL A 268 20.17 20.03 0.09
C VAL A 268 20.45 18.52 0.01
N VAL A 269 21.32 18.00 0.88
CA VAL A 269 21.64 16.56 0.96
C VAL A 269 20.50 15.74 1.60
N MET A 270 19.58 16.40 2.33
CA MET A 270 18.42 15.76 2.96
C MET A 270 17.23 15.58 1.99
N GLN A 271 17.14 16.38 0.93
CA GLN A 271 15.99 16.37 0.02
C GLN A 271 15.96 15.15 -0.93
N GLU A 272 17.13 14.63 -1.32
CA GLU A 272 17.23 13.42 -2.16
C GLU A 272 16.84 12.13 -1.42
N LYS A 273 16.90 12.11 -0.07
CA LYS A 273 16.68 10.89 0.74
C LYS A 273 15.25 10.69 1.24
N TRP A 274 14.42 11.74 1.31
CA TRP A 274 13.07 11.66 1.87
C TRP A 274 11.95 11.38 0.86
N GLY A 275 12.23 11.42 -0.45
CA GLY A 275 11.26 11.13 -1.51
C GLY A 275 10.74 9.68 -1.54
N TYR A 276 11.36 8.77 -0.80
CA TYR A 276 11.08 7.32 -0.86
C TYR A 276 10.38 6.74 0.39
N ALA A 277 10.09 7.53 1.43
CA ALA A 277 9.74 6.99 2.75
C ALA A 277 8.43 7.55 3.34
N LEU A 278 7.26 7.01 2.94
CA LEU A 278 6.03 7.05 3.75
C LEU A 278 5.17 5.79 3.53
N PRO A 279 5.22 4.78 4.41
CA PRO A 279 4.42 3.55 4.33
C PRO A 279 3.09 3.74 5.06
N ASN A 280 2.13 4.40 4.40
CA ASN A 280 0.71 4.29 4.76
C ASN A 280 -0.21 4.42 3.54
N ASN A 281 0.32 4.13 2.36
CA ASN A 281 -0.43 4.18 1.12
C ASN A 281 -0.34 2.84 0.36
N SER A 282 -1.10 1.86 0.81
CA SER A 282 -1.53 0.74 -0.04
C SER A 282 -2.33 1.20 -1.29
N TYR A 283 -2.58 2.51 -1.43
CA TYR A 283 -3.15 3.14 -2.62
C TYR A 283 -2.11 3.72 -3.60
N LEU A 284 -0.82 3.78 -3.27
CA LEU A 284 0.20 4.38 -4.16
C LEU A 284 0.86 3.38 -5.12
N LEU A 285 0.79 2.08 -4.84
CA LEU A 285 1.59 1.06 -5.57
C LEU A 285 1.01 0.62 -6.92
N PHE A 286 -0.12 1.17 -7.33
CA PHE A 286 -0.63 1.03 -8.70
C PHE A 286 -0.25 2.21 -9.62
N ARG A 287 0.52 3.21 -9.13
CA ARG A 287 0.84 4.43 -9.89
C ARG A 287 1.79 4.26 -11.08
N GLY A 288 2.47 3.12 -11.18
CA GLY A 288 3.50 2.88 -12.19
C GLY A 288 3.01 2.31 -13.53
N ARG A 289 1.72 2.00 -13.70
CA ARG A 289 1.23 1.33 -14.93
C ARG A 289 1.10 2.24 -16.14
N VAL A 290 1.09 3.56 -15.94
CA VAL A 290 1.05 4.58 -17.00
C VAL A 290 2.15 5.60 -16.72
N ALA A 291 3.14 5.71 -17.61
CA ALA A 291 4.25 6.68 -17.50
C ALA A 291 4.00 7.87 -18.43
N VAL A 292 4.51 9.05 -18.04
CA VAL A 292 4.50 10.27 -18.87
C VAL A 292 5.83 10.35 -19.63
N LEU A 293 5.79 10.61 -20.93
CA LEU A 293 6.97 10.84 -21.74
C LEU A 293 7.40 12.31 -21.62
N ALA A 294 8.68 12.54 -21.30
CA ALA A 294 9.27 13.88 -21.25
C ALA A 294 9.73 14.32 -22.66
N TYR A 295 9.57 15.62 -22.97
CA TYR A 295 9.95 16.20 -24.26
C TYR A 295 10.95 17.36 -24.03
N PRO A 296 12.27 17.07 -23.96
CA PRO A 296 13.28 18.02 -23.49
C PRO A 296 13.60 19.21 -24.42
N PHE A 297 12.98 19.29 -25.60
CA PHE A 297 13.20 20.36 -26.59
C PHE A 297 11.92 21.08 -27.00
N ALA A 298 10.85 20.98 -26.21
CA ALA A 298 9.63 21.75 -26.45
C ALA A 298 9.84 23.22 -26.04
N ASP A 299 9.49 24.14 -26.93
CA ASP A 299 9.48 25.59 -26.67
C ASP A 299 8.26 25.93 -25.81
N VAL A 300 8.42 25.86 -24.49
CA VAL A 300 7.37 26.19 -23.51
C VAL A 300 7.74 27.53 -22.86
N ASN A 301 7.01 28.59 -23.21
CA ASN A 301 7.19 29.91 -22.62
C ASN A 301 6.39 30.03 -21.31
N ASP A 302 6.94 30.67 -20.28
CA ASP A 302 6.31 30.81 -18.95
C ASP A 302 4.92 31.48 -19.00
N ASN A 303 4.68 32.31 -20.02
CA ASN A 303 3.39 33.00 -20.21
C ASN A 303 2.29 32.11 -20.82
N ASP A 304 2.64 31.00 -21.47
CA ASP A 304 1.67 30.15 -22.19
C ASP A 304 0.95 29.14 -21.27
N VAL A 305 1.54 28.81 -20.13
CA VAL A 305 0.98 27.86 -19.13
C VAL A 305 -0.25 28.43 -18.39
N VAL A 306 -0.50 29.73 -18.51
CA VAL A 306 -1.52 30.47 -17.72
C VAL A 306 -2.97 30.20 -18.20
N SER A 307 -3.20 29.56 -19.35
CA SER A 307 -4.56 29.41 -19.92
C SER A 307 -5.27 28.08 -19.63
N ALA A 308 -4.71 27.16 -18.84
CA ALA A 308 -5.30 25.84 -18.56
C ALA A 308 -6.33 25.81 -17.39
N LEU A 309 -6.99 26.93 -17.08
CA LEU A 309 -7.79 27.11 -15.85
C LEU A 309 -9.29 26.78 -15.99
N GLU A 310 -9.82 26.61 -17.21
CA GLU A 310 -11.28 26.45 -17.40
C GLU A 310 -11.79 25.01 -17.27
N SER A 311 -10.91 24.01 -17.17
CA SER A 311 -11.29 22.58 -17.19
C SER A 311 -10.93 21.82 -15.91
N TRP A 312 -10.60 22.51 -14.82
CA TRP A 312 -10.33 21.87 -13.53
C TRP A 312 -11.63 21.78 -12.73
N GLN A 313 -12.00 20.60 -12.23
CA GLN A 313 -13.23 20.41 -11.45
C GLN A 313 -12.95 19.69 -10.14
N VAL A 314 -13.08 20.38 -9.00
CA VAL A 314 -12.78 19.80 -7.68
C VAL A 314 -14.06 19.30 -7.04
N THR A 315 -14.29 17.98 -7.05
CA THR A 315 -15.39 17.42 -6.23
C THR A 315 -14.94 17.27 -4.80
N ALA A 316 -15.26 18.24 -3.96
CA ALA A 316 -15.35 18.03 -2.53
C ALA A 316 -16.63 17.26 -2.17
N SER A 317 -16.68 15.97 -2.49
CA SER A 317 -17.71 15.09 -1.92
C SER A 317 -17.38 14.86 -0.44
N LEU A 318 -17.82 15.78 0.42
CA LEU A 318 -17.93 15.54 1.86
C LEU A 318 -19.01 14.46 2.06
N PHE A 319 -18.58 13.21 1.94
CA PHE A 319 -19.32 12.08 2.46
C PHE A 319 -18.98 11.95 3.95
N PRO A 320 -19.97 11.94 4.86
CA PRO A 320 -19.76 11.62 6.27
C PRO A 320 -18.99 10.32 6.46
N SER A 321 -19.16 9.42 5.49
CA SER A 321 -18.59 8.09 5.48
C SER A 321 -17.11 8.00 5.13
N ALA A 322 -16.53 9.03 4.50
CA ALA A 322 -15.12 9.03 4.10
C ALA A 322 -14.17 9.30 5.28
N LEU A 323 -14.70 9.32 6.51
CA LEU A 323 -14.05 9.84 7.70
C LEU A 323 -13.83 8.72 8.73
N PRO A 324 -12.61 8.55 9.24
CA PRO A 324 -12.40 7.71 10.40
C PRO A 324 -13.06 8.33 11.64
N PRO A 325 -13.80 7.55 12.47
CA PRO A 325 -14.64 8.06 13.55
C PRO A 325 -13.91 8.91 14.60
N ALA A 326 -12.61 8.66 14.83
CA ALA A 326 -11.81 9.42 15.79
C ALA A 326 -11.58 10.90 15.40
N ARG A 327 -11.74 11.28 14.12
CA ARG A 327 -11.44 12.65 13.65
C ARG A 327 -12.67 13.53 13.43
N CYS A 328 -13.91 13.04 13.48
CA CYS A 328 -15.08 13.91 13.31
C CYS A 328 -15.26 14.95 14.44
N ILE A 329 -14.52 14.81 15.55
CA ILE A 329 -14.64 15.64 16.76
C ILE A 329 -13.80 16.94 16.68
N THR A 330 -12.74 16.99 15.85
CA THR A 330 -11.77 18.10 15.82
C THR A 330 -11.85 18.98 14.56
N TRP A 331 -12.95 18.89 13.79
CA TRP A 331 -13.06 19.66 12.55
C TRP A 331 -13.29 21.15 12.83
N PRO A 332 -12.71 22.04 12.00
CA PRO A 332 -13.11 23.44 11.98
C PRO A 332 -14.62 23.53 11.75
N SER A 333 -15.29 24.46 12.43
CA SER A 333 -16.74 24.66 12.37
C SER A 333 -17.32 24.76 10.96
N ASP A 334 -16.48 25.22 10.03
CA ASP A 334 -16.88 25.72 8.72
C ASP A 334 -16.99 24.63 7.63
N ARG A 335 -16.42 23.42 7.80
CA ARG A 335 -16.71 22.21 6.96
C ARG A 335 -16.93 22.45 5.44
N GLU A 336 -18.14 22.23 4.92
CA GLU A 336 -18.47 22.46 3.50
C GLU A 336 -18.37 23.94 3.09
N ILE A 337 -18.60 24.88 4.02
CA ILE A 337 -18.44 26.33 3.82
C ILE A 337 -16.98 26.68 3.55
N ALA A 338 -16.07 26.15 4.37
CA ALA A 338 -14.63 26.30 4.13
C ALA A 338 -14.22 25.75 2.77
N THR A 339 -14.83 24.64 2.35
CA THR A 339 -14.51 24.00 1.09
C THR A 339 -14.98 24.81 -0.11
N VAL A 340 -16.22 25.32 -0.09
CA VAL A 340 -16.78 26.10 -1.21
C VAL A 340 -16.06 27.44 -1.36
N LYS A 341 -15.62 28.06 -0.27
CA LYS A 341 -14.81 29.28 -0.29
C LYS A 341 -13.43 29.05 -0.90
N ALA A 342 -12.74 27.97 -0.50
CA ALA A 342 -11.48 27.59 -1.10
C ALA A 342 -11.63 27.27 -2.60
N ALA A 343 -12.69 26.55 -2.98
CA ALA A 343 -12.99 26.25 -4.37
C ALA A 343 -13.26 27.52 -5.20
N ALA A 344 -14.05 28.46 -4.67
CA ALA A 344 -14.26 29.78 -5.27
C ALA A 344 -12.94 30.55 -5.47
N ALA A 345 -12.10 30.58 -4.43
CA ALA A 345 -10.84 31.34 -4.45
C ALA A 345 -9.86 30.81 -5.50
N GLU A 346 -9.89 29.52 -5.79
CA GLU A 346 -9.03 28.88 -6.79
C GLU A 346 -9.73 28.72 -8.16
N GLY A 347 -10.96 29.23 -8.32
CA GLY A 347 -11.70 29.23 -9.59
C GLY A 347 -12.18 27.84 -10.02
N VAL A 348 -12.42 26.93 -9.08
CA VAL A 348 -12.76 25.53 -9.37
C VAL A 348 -14.19 25.21 -8.95
N PRO A 349 -14.94 24.41 -9.73
CA PRO A 349 -16.24 23.89 -9.32
C PRO A 349 -16.16 23.03 -8.05
N MET A 350 -17.22 23.10 -7.23
CA MET A 350 -17.46 22.20 -6.09
C MET A 350 -18.68 21.31 -6.35
N VAL A 351 -18.55 20.01 -6.16
CA VAL A 351 -19.70 19.09 -6.16
C VAL A 351 -20.10 18.75 -4.73
N LEU A 352 -21.28 19.21 -4.31
CA LEU A 352 -21.82 19.03 -2.97
C LEU A 352 -22.55 17.69 -2.83
N SER A 353 -22.31 16.96 -1.74
CA SER A 353 -23.03 15.72 -1.41
C SER A 353 -24.47 15.98 -0.97
N THR A 354 -25.40 15.10 -1.37
CA THR A 354 -26.75 15.09 -0.78
C THR A 354 -26.70 14.83 0.73
N MET A 355 -25.69 14.08 1.21
CA MET A 355 -25.45 13.80 2.63
C MET A 355 -24.49 14.81 3.28
N SER A 356 -24.45 16.05 2.79
CA SER A 356 -23.66 17.14 3.39
C SER A 356 -24.14 17.49 4.80
N THR A 357 -23.23 17.91 5.68
CA THR A 357 -23.57 18.42 7.02
C THR A 357 -24.00 19.89 7.04
N THR A 358 -23.94 20.54 5.88
CA THR A 358 -24.41 21.91 5.63
C THR A 358 -25.45 21.89 4.51
N SER A 359 -26.50 22.72 4.62
CA SER A 359 -27.54 22.78 3.59
C SER A 359 -26.97 23.29 2.26
N LEU A 360 -27.55 22.84 1.14
CA LEU A 360 -27.13 23.31 -0.18
C LEU A 360 -27.31 24.83 -0.35
N GLU A 361 -28.29 25.43 0.33
CA GLU A 361 -28.53 26.87 0.33
C GLU A 361 -27.45 27.62 1.08
N ASP A 362 -27.02 27.14 2.25
CA ASP A 362 -25.99 27.83 3.04
C ASP A 362 -24.61 27.71 2.38
N VAL A 363 -24.32 26.59 1.72
CA VAL A 363 -23.14 26.45 0.85
C VAL A 363 -23.19 27.45 -0.31
N ALA A 364 -24.35 27.61 -0.97
CA ALA A 364 -24.51 28.58 -2.06
C ALA A 364 -24.37 30.04 -1.58
N LYS A 365 -24.93 30.37 -0.42
CA LYS A 365 -24.82 31.72 0.18
C LYS A 365 -23.38 32.08 0.54
N ALA A 366 -22.59 31.12 1.03
CA ALA A 366 -21.25 31.40 1.52
C ALA A 366 -20.22 31.73 0.44
N ALA A 367 -20.47 31.32 -0.80
CA ALA A 367 -19.63 31.64 -1.95
C ALA A 367 -20.49 31.77 -3.20
N SER A 368 -21.30 32.83 -3.30
CA SER A 368 -22.30 33.01 -4.36
C SER A 368 -21.74 32.89 -5.78
N SER A 369 -20.50 33.36 -6.00
CA SER A 369 -19.80 33.31 -7.29
C SER A 369 -19.17 31.95 -7.64
N SER A 370 -19.22 30.94 -6.75
CA SER A 370 -18.63 29.63 -7.02
C SER A 370 -19.45 28.84 -8.04
N ILE A 371 -18.78 28.00 -8.82
CA ILE A 371 -19.45 26.99 -9.64
C ILE A 371 -19.77 25.80 -8.72
N ARG A 372 -21.05 25.39 -8.65
CA ARG A 372 -21.49 24.32 -7.75
C ARG A 372 -22.36 23.32 -8.47
N TRP A 373 -22.13 22.03 -8.23
CA TRP A 373 -23.00 20.95 -8.70
C TRP A 373 -23.52 20.15 -7.50
N LEU A 374 -24.69 19.56 -7.63
CA LEU A 374 -25.28 18.74 -6.58
C LEU A 374 -25.12 17.26 -6.93
N GLN A 375 -24.40 16.51 -6.11
CA GLN A 375 -24.44 15.06 -6.16
C GLN A 375 -25.74 14.56 -5.55
N LEU A 376 -26.48 13.74 -6.30
CA LEU A 376 -27.80 13.21 -5.96
C LEU A 376 -27.77 11.70 -5.77
N TYR A 377 -28.42 11.23 -4.71
CA TYR A 377 -28.95 9.86 -4.61
C TYR A 377 -30.45 9.88 -4.83
N ILE A 378 -30.97 8.80 -5.43
CA ILE A 378 -32.41 8.63 -5.57
C ILE A 378 -32.94 7.93 -4.32
N TYR A 379 -33.78 8.65 -3.59
CA TYR A 379 -34.48 8.17 -2.40
C TYR A 379 -35.73 7.36 -2.80
N LYS A 380 -36.12 6.40 -1.96
CA LYS A 380 -37.37 5.64 -2.12
C LYS A 380 -38.57 6.57 -2.25
N ASP A 381 -38.63 7.60 -1.41
CA ASP A 381 -39.55 8.71 -1.62
C ASP A 381 -38.99 9.67 -2.68
N ARG A 382 -39.51 9.53 -3.92
CA ARG A 382 -39.14 10.38 -5.05
C ARG A 382 -39.44 11.87 -4.82
N LYS A 383 -40.32 12.23 -3.87
CA LYS A 383 -40.57 13.63 -3.51
C LYS A 383 -39.33 14.28 -2.89
N VAL A 384 -38.63 13.56 -2.03
CA VAL A 384 -37.38 14.03 -1.40
C VAL A 384 -36.32 14.32 -2.48
N SER A 385 -36.16 13.39 -3.43
CA SER A 385 -35.22 13.56 -4.54
C SER A 385 -35.61 14.75 -5.43
N ARG A 386 -36.89 14.90 -5.76
CA ARG A 386 -37.42 16.04 -6.53
C ARG A 386 -37.18 17.36 -5.81
N GLU A 387 -37.41 17.42 -4.50
CA GLU A 387 -37.24 18.64 -3.71
C GLU A 387 -35.78 19.10 -3.68
N LEU A 388 -34.83 18.17 -3.49
CA LEU A 388 -33.39 18.48 -3.55
C LEU A 388 -32.99 19.08 -4.90
N VAL A 389 -33.48 18.51 -6.00
CA VAL A 389 -33.21 18.99 -7.35
C VAL A 389 -33.76 20.40 -7.56
N VAL A 390 -35.02 20.65 -7.20
CA VAL A 390 -35.64 21.99 -7.30
C VAL A 390 -34.94 23.02 -6.42
N ARG A 391 -34.51 22.62 -5.22
CA ARG A 391 -33.74 23.48 -4.31
C ARG A 391 -32.36 23.81 -4.89
N ALA A 392 -31.69 22.84 -5.50
CA ALA A 392 -30.40 23.04 -6.17
C ALA A 392 -30.51 24.03 -7.34
N GLU A 393 -31.52 23.86 -8.21
CA GLU A 393 -31.78 24.80 -9.31
C GLU A 393 -31.99 26.23 -8.78
N LYS A 394 -32.84 26.39 -7.75
CA LYS A 394 -33.11 27.70 -7.13
C LYS A 394 -31.88 28.31 -6.47
N ALA A 395 -30.99 27.51 -5.89
CA ALA A 395 -29.75 27.94 -5.28
C ALA A 395 -28.60 28.18 -6.29
N GLY A 396 -28.88 28.05 -7.59
CA GLY A 396 -27.94 28.34 -8.67
C GLY A 396 -26.87 27.26 -8.85
N TYR A 397 -27.17 26.00 -8.52
CA TYR A 397 -26.33 24.88 -8.90
C TYR A 397 -26.44 24.62 -10.40
N LEU A 398 -25.34 24.22 -11.03
CA LEU A 398 -25.20 24.18 -12.48
C LEU A 398 -25.28 22.77 -13.09
N ALA A 399 -25.29 21.73 -12.27
CA ALA A 399 -25.45 20.34 -12.73
C ALA A 399 -25.93 19.42 -11.60
N ILE A 400 -26.54 18.30 -12.00
CA ILE A 400 -26.89 17.18 -11.13
C ILE A 400 -25.94 16.01 -11.42
N VAL A 401 -25.21 15.56 -10.40
CA VAL A 401 -24.32 14.39 -10.46
C VAL A 401 -25.03 13.20 -9.83
N LEU A 402 -25.68 12.37 -10.65
CA LEU A 402 -26.40 11.19 -10.19
C LEU A 402 -25.42 10.04 -9.91
N THR A 403 -25.32 9.60 -8.66
CA THR A 403 -24.48 8.46 -8.27
C THR A 403 -25.24 7.14 -8.50
N VAL A 404 -24.70 6.26 -9.35
CA VAL A 404 -25.33 5.00 -9.76
C VAL A 404 -24.65 3.74 -9.21
N ASP A 405 -23.49 3.88 -8.56
CA ASP A 405 -22.66 2.76 -8.05
C ASP A 405 -22.99 2.33 -6.60
N ALA A 406 -24.08 2.83 -6.03
CA ALA A 406 -24.49 2.51 -4.66
C ALA A 406 -25.98 2.13 -4.48
N PRO A 407 -26.53 1.19 -5.29
CA PRO A 407 -27.87 0.63 -5.02
C PRO A 407 -27.90 -0.16 -3.71
N VAL A 408 -26.78 -0.80 -3.36
CA VAL A 408 -26.47 -1.33 -2.04
C VAL A 408 -25.16 -0.70 -1.59
N PHE A 409 -25.03 -0.42 -0.31
CA PHE A 409 -23.84 0.23 0.21
C PHE A 409 -22.70 -0.76 0.41
N GLY A 410 -21.46 -0.35 0.09
CA GLY A 410 -20.29 -1.22 0.23
C GLY A 410 -19.99 -1.61 1.68
N HIS A 411 -19.39 -2.79 1.87
CA HIS A 411 -18.94 -3.25 3.19
C HIS A 411 -17.62 -2.57 3.57
N ARG A 412 -17.66 -1.71 4.58
CA ARG A 412 -16.50 -0.97 5.08
C ARG A 412 -16.15 -1.45 6.47
N TRP A 413 -15.24 -2.42 6.53
CA TRP A 413 -14.91 -3.12 7.78
C TRP A 413 -14.52 -2.19 8.93
N ALA A 414 -13.84 -1.08 8.66
CA ALA A 414 -13.51 -0.09 9.68
C ALA A 414 -14.76 0.59 10.27
N ASP A 415 -15.72 0.97 9.42
CA ASP A 415 -16.97 1.63 9.84
C ASP A 415 -17.80 0.67 10.69
N THR A 416 -17.85 -0.62 10.31
CA THR A 416 -18.51 -1.68 11.09
C THR A 416 -17.85 -1.90 12.45
N ARG A 417 -16.53 -2.10 12.49
CA ARG A 417 -15.79 -2.34 13.75
C ARG A 417 -15.93 -1.16 14.73
N ASN A 418 -15.95 0.05 14.19
CA ASN A 418 -16.05 1.27 14.99
C ASN A 418 -17.50 1.73 15.22
N LYS A 419 -18.50 0.96 14.73
CA LYS A 419 -19.93 1.31 14.80
C LYS A 419 -20.21 2.75 14.37
N PHE A 420 -19.65 3.15 13.22
CA PHE A 420 -19.66 4.54 12.79
C PHE A 420 -21.06 5.17 12.86
N SER A 421 -21.13 6.33 13.50
CA SER A 421 -22.30 7.21 13.59
C SER A 421 -21.86 8.66 13.40
N LEU A 422 -22.83 9.52 13.06
CA LEU A 422 -22.59 10.95 12.99
C LEU A 422 -22.52 11.53 14.42
N PRO A 423 -21.49 12.33 14.76
CA PRO A 423 -21.40 12.98 16.06
C PRO A 423 -22.67 13.74 16.45
N PRO A 424 -23.06 13.78 17.75
CA PRO A 424 -24.35 14.34 18.17
C PRO A 424 -24.60 15.82 17.81
N HIS A 425 -23.54 16.60 17.65
CA HIS A 425 -23.61 18.02 17.29
C HIS A 425 -23.72 18.25 15.77
N LEU A 426 -23.60 17.20 14.96
CA LEU A 426 -23.69 17.25 13.50
C LEU A 426 -25.02 16.65 13.03
N LYS A 427 -25.51 17.17 11.90
CA LYS A 427 -26.73 16.74 11.23
C LYS A 427 -26.54 16.83 9.72
N LEU A 428 -27.32 16.09 8.96
CA LEU A 428 -27.38 16.24 7.50
C LEU A 428 -28.18 17.50 7.16
N GLY A 429 -27.51 18.52 6.64
CA GLY A 429 -28.06 19.88 6.48
C GLY A 429 -29.14 20.00 5.41
N ASN A 430 -29.28 19.01 4.52
CA ASN A 430 -30.30 19.02 3.49
C ASN A 430 -31.67 18.53 3.97
N PHE A 431 -31.77 17.94 5.18
CA PHE A 431 -32.99 17.27 5.67
C PHE A 431 -33.49 17.71 7.05
N PRO A 432 -33.45 19.00 7.42
CA PRO A 432 -33.71 19.45 8.80
C PRO A 432 -35.13 19.10 9.32
N ASP A 433 -36.12 18.98 8.42
CA ASP A 433 -37.55 18.94 8.79
C ASP A 433 -38.26 17.60 8.51
N ILE A 434 -37.53 16.58 8.07
CA ILE A 434 -38.11 15.28 7.65
C ILE A 434 -37.58 14.07 8.43
N GLY A 435 -36.82 14.30 9.51
CA GLY A 435 -36.28 13.24 10.37
C GLY A 435 -35.23 12.35 9.71
N MET A 436 -34.69 12.77 8.55
CA MET A 436 -33.60 12.11 7.82
C MET A 436 -32.25 12.81 8.06
N ASP A 437 -32.14 13.61 9.13
CA ASP A 437 -30.99 14.43 9.46
C ASP A 437 -29.91 13.69 10.29
N LYS A 438 -30.17 12.44 10.70
CA LYS A 438 -29.29 11.66 11.60
C LYS A 438 -28.78 10.38 10.95
N VAL A 439 -27.52 10.06 11.25
CA VAL A 439 -26.92 8.74 11.04
C VAL A 439 -26.56 8.20 12.42
N THR A 440 -27.40 7.35 12.99
CA THR A 440 -27.28 6.89 14.38
C THR A 440 -26.55 5.56 14.47
N GLU A 441 -25.93 5.29 15.62
CA GLU A 441 -25.48 3.93 15.93
C GLU A 441 -26.63 2.93 15.87
N THR A 442 -26.28 1.67 15.68
CA THR A 442 -27.24 0.58 15.51
C THR A 442 -26.90 -0.57 16.44
N ASP A 443 -27.94 -1.25 16.94
CA ASP A 443 -27.80 -2.47 17.74
C ASP A 443 -27.38 -3.69 16.90
N ASP A 444 -27.53 -3.59 15.57
CA ASP A 444 -27.07 -4.55 14.57
C ASP A 444 -25.55 -4.42 14.33
N PRO A 445 -24.78 -5.50 14.08
CA PRO A 445 -23.35 -5.48 13.73
C PRO A 445 -23.01 -4.79 12.39
N THR A 446 -23.73 -3.74 12.01
CA THR A 446 -23.54 -2.93 10.80
C THR A 446 -23.19 -1.48 11.17
N SER A 447 -22.73 -0.69 10.19
CA SER A 447 -22.52 0.75 10.41
C SER A 447 -23.84 1.50 10.36
N GLY A 448 -24.01 2.55 11.17
CA GLY A 448 -25.19 3.43 11.14
C GLY A 448 -25.47 4.03 9.77
N LEU A 449 -24.42 4.21 8.97
CA LEU A 449 -24.52 4.67 7.60
C LEU A 449 -25.09 3.62 6.64
N ASN A 450 -24.70 2.35 6.77
CA ASN A 450 -25.27 1.27 5.98
C ASN A 450 -26.78 1.21 6.20
N LYS A 451 -27.21 1.30 7.46
CA LYS A 451 -28.64 1.35 7.82
C LYS A 451 -29.36 2.56 7.24
N TYR A 452 -28.75 3.75 7.27
CA TYR A 452 -29.31 4.96 6.63
C TYR A 452 -29.58 4.71 5.14
N VAL A 453 -28.61 4.15 4.43
CA VAL A 453 -28.70 3.86 2.99
C VAL A 453 -29.77 2.80 2.71
N GLU A 454 -29.73 1.65 3.39
CA GLU A 454 -30.71 0.57 3.25
C GLU A 454 -32.15 1.04 3.49
N THR A 455 -32.32 1.96 4.43
CA THR A 455 -33.64 2.49 4.78
C THR A 455 -34.15 3.46 3.72
N LEU A 456 -33.31 4.38 3.25
CA LEU A 456 -33.76 5.57 2.52
C LEU A 456 -33.50 5.55 1.01
N PHE A 457 -32.44 4.89 0.55
CA PHE A 457 -32.08 4.89 -0.87
C PHE A 457 -32.86 3.82 -1.61
N ASP A 458 -33.18 4.10 -2.87
CA ASP A 458 -33.89 3.13 -3.71
C ASP A 458 -32.90 2.18 -4.40
N PRO A 459 -32.87 0.88 -4.06
CA PRO A 459 -32.00 -0.08 -4.72
C PRO A 459 -32.50 -0.47 -6.12
N SER A 460 -33.74 -0.11 -6.48
CA SER A 460 -34.37 -0.48 -7.75
C SER A 460 -34.13 0.51 -8.90
N ILE A 461 -33.21 1.47 -8.71
CA ILE A 461 -32.85 2.44 -9.73
C ILE A 461 -32.43 1.77 -11.04
N SER A 462 -32.85 2.37 -12.15
CA SER A 462 -32.65 1.88 -13.49
C SER A 462 -32.46 3.03 -14.48
N TRP A 463 -32.18 2.71 -15.74
CA TRP A 463 -32.11 3.70 -16.82
C TRP A 463 -33.39 4.53 -17.00
N LYS A 464 -34.55 4.03 -16.53
CA LYS A 464 -35.82 4.79 -16.55
C LYS A 464 -35.79 6.00 -15.62
N ASP A 465 -35.03 5.94 -14.54
CA ASP A 465 -34.92 7.02 -13.57
C ASP A 465 -34.15 8.22 -14.12
N ILE A 466 -33.31 8.04 -15.14
CA ILE A 466 -32.67 9.14 -15.87
C ILE A 466 -33.73 9.93 -16.66
N LYS A 467 -34.70 9.23 -17.27
CA LYS A 467 -35.82 9.89 -17.98
C LYS A 467 -36.68 10.68 -16.99
N TRP A 468 -37.02 10.08 -15.86
CA TRP A 468 -37.72 10.78 -14.77
C TRP A 468 -36.95 12.00 -14.28
N LEU A 469 -35.63 11.91 -14.09
CA LEU A 469 -34.82 13.03 -13.64
C LEU A 469 -34.88 14.18 -14.66
N LYS A 470 -34.80 13.87 -15.96
CA LYS A 470 -34.96 14.85 -17.05
C LYS A 470 -36.35 15.51 -17.12
N GLU A 471 -37.39 14.88 -16.58
CA GLU A 471 -38.73 15.49 -16.50
C GLU A 471 -38.83 16.53 -15.38
N ILE A 472 -37.92 16.51 -14.41
CA ILE A 472 -37.98 17.36 -13.21
C ILE A 472 -36.88 18.43 -13.13
N THR A 473 -35.87 18.39 -14.01
CA THR A 473 -34.80 19.40 -14.08
C THR A 473 -34.38 19.69 -15.50
N THR A 474 -33.92 20.91 -15.73
CA THR A 474 -33.25 21.31 -16.98
C THR A 474 -31.73 21.32 -16.86
N LEU A 475 -31.20 21.08 -15.66
CA LEU A 475 -29.76 21.05 -15.44
C LEU A 475 -29.11 19.87 -16.16
N PRO A 476 -27.87 20.02 -16.64
CA PRO A 476 -27.03 18.92 -17.09
C PRO A 476 -26.97 17.79 -16.04
N ILE A 477 -27.23 16.57 -16.49
CA ILE A 477 -27.12 15.36 -15.65
C ILE A 477 -25.81 14.65 -15.99
N LEU A 478 -25.00 14.37 -14.98
CA LEU A 478 -23.81 13.54 -15.08
C LEU A 478 -24.01 12.23 -14.32
N LEU A 479 -23.59 11.10 -14.88
CA LEU A 479 -23.63 9.81 -14.18
C LEU A 479 -22.30 9.48 -13.53
N LYS A 480 -22.29 9.32 -12.21
CA LYS A 480 -21.11 8.94 -11.43
C LYS A 480 -21.17 7.48 -11.04
N GLY A 481 -20.09 6.75 -11.33
CA GLY A 481 -19.98 5.33 -11.00
C GLY A 481 -19.86 4.39 -12.20
N ILE A 482 -19.60 4.93 -13.40
CA ILE A 482 -19.47 4.15 -14.62
C ILE A 482 -18.08 3.50 -14.68
N LEU A 483 -18.03 2.19 -14.89
CA LEU A 483 -16.77 1.42 -14.97
C LEU A 483 -16.66 0.52 -16.21
N THR A 484 -17.68 0.51 -17.08
CA THR A 484 -17.78 -0.39 -18.25
C THR A 484 -18.13 0.39 -19.52
N ALA A 485 -17.73 -0.12 -20.69
CA ALA A 485 -18.15 0.43 -21.98
C ALA A 485 -19.67 0.40 -22.17
N GLU A 486 -20.32 -0.69 -21.76
CA GLU A 486 -21.74 -0.91 -21.98
C GLU A 486 -22.58 0.14 -21.25
N ASP A 487 -22.27 0.42 -19.98
CA ASP A 487 -22.98 1.44 -19.22
C ASP A 487 -22.69 2.85 -19.75
N ALA A 488 -21.48 3.08 -20.29
CA ALA A 488 -21.15 4.34 -20.94
C ALA A 488 -21.96 4.57 -22.23
N ILE A 489 -22.16 3.52 -23.04
CA ILE A 489 -23.04 3.56 -24.22
C ILE A 489 -24.48 3.86 -23.80
N MET A 490 -24.99 3.14 -22.81
CA MET A 490 -26.34 3.34 -22.27
C MET A 490 -26.53 4.76 -21.70
N ALA A 491 -25.51 5.32 -21.06
CA ALA A 491 -25.53 6.70 -20.58
C ALA A 491 -25.73 7.70 -21.73
N VAL A 492 -24.96 7.53 -22.81
CA VAL A 492 -25.10 8.36 -24.01
C VAL A 492 -26.47 8.19 -24.66
N GLU A 493 -26.99 6.98 -24.78
CA GLU A 493 -28.31 6.71 -25.36
C GLU A 493 -29.44 7.34 -24.54
N ASN A 494 -29.26 7.46 -23.22
CA ASN A 494 -30.17 8.21 -22.35
C ASN A 494 -29.89 9.71 -22.34
N GLY A 495 -28.93 10.20 -23.14
CA GLY A 495 -28.65 11.61 -23.40
C GLY A 495 -28.14 12.40 -22.20
N VAL A 496 -27.32 11.78 -21.34
CA VAL A 496 -26.69 12.51 -20.22
C VAL A 496 -25.62 13.47 -20.73
N ALA A 497 -25.34 14.53 -19.97
CA ALA A 497 -24.36 15.55 -20.35
C ALA A 497 -22.91 15.04 -20.18
N GLY A 498 -22.70 14.08 -19.28
CA GLY A 498 -21.40 13.45 -19.10
C GLY A 498 -21.43 12.22 -18.21
N VAL A 499 -20.31 11.52 -18.16
CA VAL A 499 -20.07 10.37 -17.28
C VAL A 499 -18.82 10.63 -16.44
N ILE A 500 -18.85 10.16 -15.19
CA ILE A 500 -17.71 10.20 -14.26
C ILE A 500 -17.28 8.76 -14.01
N VAL A 501 -16.11 8.42 -14.54
CA VAL A 501 -15.42 7.16 -14.29
C VAL A 501 -15.00 7.11 -12.83
N SER A 502 -15.69 6.28 -12.05
CA SER A 502 -15.62 6.28 -10.59
C SER A 502 -15.87 4.88 -10.07
N ASN A 503 -15.01 4.41 -9.17
CA ASN A 503 -15.27 3.23 -8.32
C ASN A 503 -15.62 3.65 -6.88
N HIS A 504 -16.15 4.85 -6.73
CA HIS A 504 -16.50 5.46 -5.46
C HIS A 504 -15.29 5.62 -4.51
N GLY A 505 -14.08 5.78 -5.07
CA GLY A 505 -12.84 5.78 -4.30
C GLY A 505 -12.53 4.44 -3.63
N ALA A 506 -12.92 3.33 -4.26
CA ALA A 506 -12.81 1.95 -3.80
C ALA A 506 -13.58 1.67 -2.49
N ARG A 507 -14.85 2.12 -2.43
CA ARG A 507 -15.68 2.05 -1.21
C ARG A 507 -17.02 1.35 -1.39
N GLN A 508 -17.25 0.82 -2.59
CA GLN A 508 -18.45 0.10 -2.99
C GLN A 508 -18.09 -1.37 -3.24
N LEU A 509 -18.06 -1.82 -4.50
CA LEU A 509 -17.62 -3.18 -4.84
C LEU A 509 -16.09 -3.27 -4.86
N ASP A 510 -15.51 -4.12 -4.01
CA ASP A 510 -14.07 -4.40 -4.02
C ASP A 510 -13.70 -5.40 -5.13
N GLY A 511 -12.46 -5.34 -5.61
CA GLY A 511 -11.98 -6.15 -6.74
C GLY A 511 -12.27 -5.55 -8.13
N VAL A 512 -12.95 -4.41 -8.21
CA VAL A 512 -13.12 -3.67 -9.47
C VAL A 512 -11.80 -3.00 -9.90
N PRO A 513 -11.58 -2.74 -11.20
CA PRO A 513 -10.38 -2.07 -11.68
C PRO A 513 -10.15 -0.67 -11.09
N ALA A 514 -8.91 -0.20 -11.20
CA ALA A 514 -8.60 1.21 -11.00
C ALA A 514 -9.27 2.05 -12.11
N THR A 515 -9.78 3.23 -11.76
CA THR A 515 -10.53 4.10 -12.69
C THR A 515 -9.68 4.53 -13.90
N ILE A 516 -8.38 4.75 -13.71
CA ILE A 516 -7.45 5.12 -14.78
C ILE A 516 -7.26 3.99 -15.83
N GLU A 517 -7.46 2.73 -15.44
CA GLU A 517 -7.30 1.57 -16.33
C GLU A 517 -8.49 1.40 -17.28
N VAL A 518 -9.70 1.67 -16.77
CA VAL A 518 -10.96 1.59 -17.53
C VAL A 518 -11.30 2.87 -18.29
N LEU A 519 -10.70 4.00 -17.93
CA LEU A 519 -10.93 5.30 -18.59
C LEU A 519 -10.81 5.23 -20.13
N PRO A 520 -9.76 4.63 -20.73
CA PRO A 520 -9.63 4.61 -22.18
C PRO A 520 -10.75 3.84 -22.89
N GLU A 521 -11.28 2.79 -22.25
CA GLU A 521 -12.41 2.02 -22.76
C GLU A 521 -13.69 2.85 -22.78
N ILE A 522 -13.97 3.56 -21.68
CA ILE A 522 -15.14 4.42 -21.55
C ILE A 522 -15.07 5.60 -22.52
N VAL A 523 -13.90 6.24 -22.67
CA VAL A 523 -13.69 7.33 -23.64
C VAL A 523 -14.01 6.86 -25.07
N ARG A 524 -13.56 5.66 -25.46
CA ARG A 524 -13.89 5.07 -26.77
C ARG A 524 -15.39 4.79 -26.91
N ALA A 525 -16.03 4.25 -25.88
CA ALA A 525 -17.45 3.91 -25.88
C ALA A 525 -18.37 5.15 -25.98
N VAL A 526 -18.00 6.24 -25.30
CA VAL A 526 -18.71 7.52 -25.37
C VAL A 526 -18.56 8.16 -26.75
N ALA A 527 -17.39 8.01 -27.40
CA ALA A 527 -17.11 8.49 -28.75
C ALA A 527 -17.41 9.99 -28.94
N GLY A 528 -17.08 10.81 -27.94
CA GLY A 528 -17.26 12.26 -27.96
C GLY A 528 -18.71 12.75 -27.87
N ARG A 529 -19.68 11.86 -27.62
CA ARG A 529 -21.12 12.20 -27.55
C ARG A 529 -21.54 12.87 -26.23
N CYS A 530 -20.73 12.73 -25.18
CA CYS A 530 -20.86 13.46 -23.92
C CYS A 530 -19.47 13.64 -23.28
N GLU A 531 -19.38 14.43 -22.22
CA GLU A 531 -18.11 14.64 -21.52
C GLU A 531 -17.74 13.43 -20.65
N VAL A 532 -16.44 13.13 -20.57
CA VAL A 532 -15.91 12.05 -19.71
C VAL A 532 -15.03 12.65 -18.63
N TYR A 533 -15.28 12.28 -17.38
CA TYR A 533 -14.52 12.73 -16.22
C TYR A 533 -13.98 11.54 -15.45
N LEU A 534 -13.04 11.77 -14.52
CA LEU A 534 -12.47 10.71 -13.69
C LEU A 534 -12.36 11.11 -12.22
N ASP A 535 -12.67 10.19 -11.30
CA ASP A 535 -12.26 10.25 -9.90
C ASP A 535 -11.48 8.98 -9.49
N GLY A 536 -11.04 8.92 -8.23
CA GLY A 536 -10.35 7.75 -7.69
C GLY A 536 -8.83 7.81 -7.88
N GLY A 537 -8.08 7.84 -6.78
CA GLY A 537 -6.61 7.75 -6.79
C GLY A 537 -5.81 9.02 -7.14
N VAL A 538 -6.41 10.08 -7.70
CA VAL A 538 -5.70 11.33 -8.06
C VAL A 538 -5.10 12.03 -6.83
N ARG A 539 -3.77 12.14 -6.73
CA ARG A 539 -3.08 12.91 -5.65
C ARG A 539 -1.91 13.76 -6.12
N THR A 540 -1.51 13.68 -7.38
CA THR A 540 -0.41 14.49 -7.93
C THR A 540 -0.80 15.12 -9.25
N GLY A 541 -0.07 16.16 -9.65
CA GLY A 541 -0.23 16.80 -10.96
C GLY A 541 -0.04 15.85 -12.14
N THR A 542 0.88 14.87 -12.03
CA THR A 542 1.08 13.87 -13.09
C THR A 542 -0.11 12.91 -13.24
N ASP A 543 -0.87 12.65 -12.18
CA ASP A 543 -2.11 11.85 -12.30
C ASP A 543 -3.16 12.59 -13.12
N VAL A 544 -3.26 13.91 -12.92
CA VAL A 544 -4.15 14.79 -13.70
C VAL A 544 -3.76 14.73 -15.17
N LEU A 545 -2.47 14.94 -15.47
CA LEU A 545 -1.94 14.90 -16.84
C LEU A 545 -2.23 13.56 -17.53
N LYS A 546 -2.01 12.44 -16.83
CA LYS A 546 -2.31 11.09 -17.36
C LYS A 546 -3.79 10.91 -17.68
N ALA A 547 -4.68 11.33 -16.77
CA ALA A 547 -6.12 11.20 -17.00
C ALA A 547 -6.59 12.04 -18.20
N LEU A 548 -6.10 13.27 -18.32
CA LEU A 548 -6.39 14.14 -19.47
C LEU A 548 -5.85 13.56 -20.78
N ALA A 549 -4.60 13.06 -20.78
CA ALA A 549 -4.00 12.41 -21.94
C ALA A 549 -4.78 11.17 -22.40
N LEU A 550 -5.41 10.47 -21.45
CA LEU A 550 -6.27 9.30 -21.73
C LEU A 550 -7.71 9.66 -22.10
N GLY A 551 -8.05 10.96 -22.20
CA GLY A 551 -9.32 11.45 -22.73
C GLY A 551 -10.34 11.91 -21.70
N ALA A 552 -9.97 12.03 -20.42
CA ALA A 552 -10.81 12.74 -19.46
C ALA A 552 -10.79 14.25 -19.75
N LYS A 553 -11.93 14.93 -19.55
CA LYS A 553 -12.08 16.39 -19.64
C LYS A 553 -11.58 17.09 -18.38
N ALA A 554 -11.85 16.49 -17.23
CA ALA A 554 -11.38 16.92 -15.91
C ALA A 554 -11.28 15.72 -14.96
N VAL A 555 -10.61 15.93 -13.83
CA VAL A 555 -10.54 14.96 -12.75
C VAL A 555 -11.06 15.53 -11.45
N PHE A 556 -11.57 14.67 -10.57
CA PHE A 556 -12.11 15.03 -9.26
C PHE A 556 -11.27 14.45 -8.11
N ILE A 557 -11.18 15.20 -6.99
CA ILE A 557 -10.43 14.80 -5.79
C ILE A 557 -11.31 14.76 -4.53
N GLY A 558 -11.51 13.57 -3.95
CA GLY A 558 -12.26 13.42 -2.69
C GLY A 558 -11.39 13.59 -1.44
N ARG A 559 -10.73 12.50 -1.02
CA ARG A 559 -9.90 12.41 0.20
C ARG A 559 -8.93 13.60 0.42
N PRO A 560 -8.16 14.08 -0.57
CA PRO A 560 -7.22 15.20 -0.36
C PRO A 560 -7.88 16.47 0.18
N VAL A 561 -9.10 16.79 -0.26
CA VAL A 561 -9.87 17.94 0.24
C VAL A 561 -10.17 17.77 1.72
N LEU A 562 -10.61 16.58 2.14
CA LEU A 562 -10.88 16.28 3.54
C LEU A 562 -9.61 16.41 4.40
N TRP A 563 -8.44 16.08 3.84
CA TRP A 563 -7.17 16.15 4.56
C TRP A 563 -6.73 17.59 4.75
N GLY A 564 -6.85 18.42 3.70
CA GLY A 564 -6.63 19.87 3.80
C GLY A 564 -7.57 20.50 4.82
N LEU A 565 -8.85 20.14 4.78
CA LEU A 565 -9.87 20.65 5.70
C LEU A 565 -9.57 20.27 7.16
N ALA A 566 -9.18 19.02 7.40
CA ALA A 566 -8.77 18.55 8.73
C ALA A 566 -7.45 19.18 9.22
N HIS A 567 -6.58 19.61 8.32
CA HIS A 567 -5.31 20.25 8.67
C HIS A 567 -5.48 21.72 9.07
N SER A 568 -6.17 22.52 8.24
CA SER A 568 -6.28 23.97 8.46
C SER A 568 -7.51 24.60 7.81
N GLY A 569 -8.65 23.93 7.82
CA GLY A 569 -9.90 24.54 7.35
C GLY A 569 -9.86 24.90 5.85
N GLU A 570 -10.41 26.08 5.54
CA GLU A 570 -10.38 26.67 4.20
C GLU A 570 -8.94 26.79 3.66
N ALA A 571 -8.01 27.26 4.48
CA ALA A 571 -6.62 27.45 4.08
C ALA A 571 -5.93 26.14 3.69
N GLY A 572 -6.23 25.06 4.41
CA GLY A 572 -5.69 23.73 4.10
C GLY A 572 -6.30 23.15 2.81
N VAL A 573 -7.61 23.31 2.58
CA VAL A 573 -8.23 22.94 1.29
C VAL A 573 -7.59 23.71 0.16
N ARG A 574 -7.49 25.04 0.30
CA ARG A 574 -6.87 25.92 -0.69
C ARG A 574 -5.43 25.50 -1.01
N LYS A 575 -4.65 25.17 0.02
CA LYS A 575 -3.26 24.71 -0.15
C LYS A 575 -3.17 23.41 -0.94
N VAL A 576 -4.06 22.44 -0.70
CA VAL A 576 -4.13 21.19 -1.48
C VAL A 576 -4.38 21.48 -2.96
N LEU A 577 -5.30 22.39 -3.27
CA LEU A 577 -5.60 22.78 -4.65
C LEU A 577 -4.38 23.44 -5.31
N GLN A 578 -3.72 24.36 -4.62
CA GLN A 578 -2.51 25.04 -5.11
C GLN A 578 -1.34 24.08 -5.35
N ILE A 579 -1.14 23.08 -4.48
CA ILE A 579 -0.09 22.06 -4.66
C ILE A 579 -0.37 21.26 -5.93
N LEU A 580 -1.58 20.72 -6.07
CA LEU A 580 -1.97 19.94 -7.25
C LEU A 580 -1.88 20.76 -8.53
N ARG A 581 -2.26 22.05 -8.48
CA ARG A 581 -2.14 22.96 -9.61
C ARG A 581 -0.68 23.15 -10.01
N LYS A 582 0.20 23.49 -9.06
CA LYS A 582 1.63 23.70 -9.32
C LYS A 582 2.29 22.44 -9.87
N GLU A 583 1.97 21.27 -9.32
CA GLU A 583 2.50 20.01 -9.84
C GLU A 583 1.99 19.71 -11.25
N PHE A 584 0.74 20.04 -11.56
CA PHE A 584 0.18 19.84 -12.89
C PHE A 584 0.83 20.78 -13.91
N ASP A 585 0.99 22.06 -13.57
CA ASP A 585 1.70 23.05 -14.39
C ASP A 585 3.16 22.59 -14.65
N THR A 586 3.84 22.07 -13.62
CA THR A 586 5.19 21.50 -13.75
C THR A 586 5.20 20.27 -14.66
N ALA A 587 4.23 19.38 -14.52
CA ALA A 587 4.13 18.17 -15.34
C ALA A 587 3.87 18.52 -16.81
N MET A 588 3.00 19.49 -17.10
CA MET A 588 2.76 19.99 -18.45
C MET A 588 4.03 20.58 -19.06
N ALA A 589 4.74 21.44 -18.32
CA ALA A 589 5.98 22.05 -18.81
C ALA A 589 7.05 20.99 -19.14
N LEU A 590 7.29 20.04 -18.24
CA LEU A 590 8.26 18.97 -18.45
C LEU A 590 7.85 17.96 -19.54
N SER A 591 6.55 17.84 -19.83
CA SER A 591 6.05 17.05 -20.97
C SER A 591 5.94 17.85 -22.26
N GLY A 592 6.42 19.09 -22.31
CA GLY A 592 6.40 19.93 -23.49
C GLY A 592 5.00 20.39 -23.92
N CYS A 593 4.07 20.48 -22.97
CA CYS A 593 2.69 20.94 -23.19
C CYS A 593 2.57 22.40 -22.73
N SER A 594 2.34 23.30 -23.68
CA SER A 594 2.10 24.72 -23.40
C SER A 594 0.65 24.98 -22.99
N ASN A 595 -0.28 24.16 -23.51
CA ASN A 595 -1.72 24.28 -23.25
C ASN A 595 -2.39 22.89 -23.25
N LEU A 596 -3.67 22.84 -22.89
CA LEU A 596 -4.40 21.58 -22.76
C LEU A 596 -4.60 20.82 -24.08
N HIS A 597 -4.57 21.49 -25.24
CA HIS A 597 -4.66 20.82 -26.55
C HIS A 597 -3.39 20.05 -26.90
N ASP A 598 -2.26 20.36 -26.25
CA ASP A 598 -1.01 19.62 -26.39
C ASP A 598 -1.06 18.28 -25.64
N VAL A 599 -1.97 18.14 -24.68
CA VAL A 599 -2.15 16.94 -23.88
C VAL A 599 -2.80 15.83 -24.71
N LYS A 600 -1.97 14.97 -25.30
CA LYS A 600 -2.38 13.92 -26.25
C LYS A 600 -2.14 12.52 -25.68
N PRO A 601 -2.85 11.48 -26.18
CA PRO A 601 -2.62 10.09 -25.77
C PRO A 601 -1.18 9.62 -25.95
N SER A 602 -0.44 10.19 -26.90
CA SER A 602 0.98 9.91 -27.13
C SER A 602 1.91 10.36 -26.00
N LEU A 603 1.44 11.16 -25.04
CA LEU A 603 2.22 11.55 -23.86
C LEU A 603 2.35 10.43 -22.85
N VAL A 604 1.53 9.38 -22.96
CA VAL A 604 1.50 8.30 -21.97
C VAL A 604 1.74 6.94 -22.59
N VAL A 605 2.46 6.10 -21.86
CA VAL A 605 2.73 4.70 -22.24
C VAL A 605 2.38 3.76 -21.09
N ARG A 606 1.86 2.58 -21.43
CA ARG A 606 1.58 1.55 -20.42
C ARG A 606 2.86 0.82 -20.01
N GLN A 607 2.91 0.35 -18.77
CA GLN A 607 4.06 -0.37 -18.20
C GLN A 607 4.52 -1.54 -19.06
N GLU A 608 3.60 -2.30 -19.64
CA GLU A 608 3.93 -3.41 -20.54
C GLU A 608 4.80 -3.00 -21.74
N SER A 609 4.79 -1.72 -22.11
CA SER A 609 5.59 -1.15 -23.20
C SER A 609 7.02 -0.78 -22.80
N PHE A 610 7.27 -0.47 -21.52
CA PHE A 610 8.60 -0.05 -21.04
C PHE A 610 9.22 -0.99 -20.00
N SER A 611 8.47 -1.94 -19.43
CA SER A 611 9.00 -2.98 -18.54
C SER A 611 9.78 -4.08 -19.28
N LYS A 612 9.90 -3.96 -20.60
CA LYS A 612 10.67 -4.84 -21.50
C LYS A 612 11.94 -4.15 -22.04
N LEU A 613 12.13 -2.87 -21.72
CA LEU A 613 13.37 -2.12 -21.93
C LEU A 613 14.24 -2.26 -20.68
#